data_AF-A0A8S3WU30-F1
#
_entry.id   AF-A0A8S3WU30-F1
#
_cell.length_a   1.000
_cell.length_b   1.000
_cell.length_c   1.000
_cell.angle_alpha   90.00
_cell.angle_beta   90.00
_cell.angle_gamma   90.00
#
_symmetry.space_group_name_H-M   'P 1'
#
loop_
_entity.id
_entity.type
_entity.pdbx_description
1 polymer ?
#
loop_
_entity_poly.entity_id
_entity_poly.type
_entity_poly.pdbx_seq_one_letter_code
_entity_poly.pdbx_strand_id
1 'polypeptide(L)'
;MADMRTSDASSQVTDFIILTCQGVNKEFQLKSYCLEVCPFEGDSHSAENIAHNMHMMCLEWQLLDKFVAVVTENARNIAKAIDEFD
;
A
#
# COMPACT_ATOMS: atom_id res chain seq x y z
N MET A 1 2.23 -10.63 14.16
CA MET A 1 2.71 -9.30 13.75
C MET A 1 2.62 -9.25 12.24
N ALA A 2 1.91 -8.28 11.68
CA ALA A 2 1.75 -8.12 10.24
C ALA A 2 2.28 -6.74 9.82
N ASP A 3 3.06 -6.71 8.74
CA ASP A 3 3.52 -5.49 8.09
C ASP A 3 2.76 -5.28 6.78
N MET A 4 2.41 -4.03 6.52
CA MET A 4 1.76 -3.61 5.30
C MET A 4 2.79 -2.98 4.37
N ARG A 5 2.77 -3.35 3.10
CA ARG A 5 3.60 -2.74 2.07
C ARG A 5 2.75 -2.14 0.97
N THR A 6 3.14 -0.94 0.54
CA THR A 6 2.63 -0.32 -0.69
C THR A 6 3.78 -0.14 -1.68
N SER A 7 3.52 -0.50 -2.93
CA SER A 7 4.47 -0.31 -4.03
C SER A 7 3.75 0.28 -5.23
N ASP A 8 4.34 1.31 -5.82
CA ASP A 8 3.93 1.86 -7.10
C ASP A 8 4.57 1.02 -8.23
N ALA A 9 3.77 0.62 -9.20
CA ALA A 9 4.18 -0.21 -10.32
C ALA A 9 3.57 0.32 -11.63
N SER A 10 4.44 0.69 -12.56
CA SER A 10 4.03 1.15 -13.89
C SER A 10 3.95 0.03 -14.91
N SER A 11 2.94 0.05 -15.78
CA SER A 11 2.89 -0.76 -17.01
C SER A 11 2.83 0.14 -18.25
N GLN A 12 2.93 -0.42 -19.46
CA GLN A 12 2.88 0.38 -20.70
C GLN A 12 1.55 1.14 -20.90
N VAL A 13 0.50 0.81 -20.14
CA VAL A 13 -0.88 1.28 -20.38
C VAL A 13 -1.50 1.93 -19.15
N THR A 14 -1.12 1.51 -17.94
CA THR A 14 -1.73 1.97 -16.69
C THR A 14 -0.76 1.76 -15.55
N ASP A 15 -0.74 2.70 -14.61
CA ASP A 15 0.06 2.59 -13.40
C ASP A 15 -0.83 2.16 -12.22
N PHE A 16 -0.24 1.46 -11.25
CA PHE A 16 -0.97 0.83 -10.15
C PHE A 16 -0.25 1.03 -8.82
N ILE A 17 -1.04 1.08 -7.75
CA ILE A 17 -0.55 0.86 -6.39
C ILE A 17 -0.99 -0.51 -5.91
N ILE A 18 -0.06 -1.26 -5.33
CA ILE A 18 -0.31 -2.61 -4.84
C ILE A 18 -0.24 -2.61 -3.32
N LEU A 19 -1.28 -3.13 -2.68
CA LEU A 19 -1.31 -3.38 -1.24
C LEU A 19 -0.97 -4.84 -0.95
N THR A 20 0.16 -5.04 -0.27
CA THR A 20 0.58 -6.37 0.19
C THR A 20 0.61 -6.41 1.72
N CYS A 21 0.04 -7.46 2.30
CA CYS A 21 0.20 -7.75 3.72
C CYS A 21 1.13 -8.94 3.91
N GLN A 22 2.08 -8.79 4.82
CA GLN A 22 3.00 -9.84 5.19
C GLN A 22 2.92 -10.11 6.68
N GLY A 23 3.07 -11.38 7.06
CA GLY A 23 3.00 -11.76 8.45
C GLY A 23 3.50 -13.18 8.68
N VAL A 24 3.88 -13.44 9.93
CA VAL A 24 4.33 -14.77 10.37
C VAL A 24 3.17 -15.50 11.02
N ASN A 25 2.89 -16.73 10.56
CA ASN A 25 1.85 -17.58 11.13
C ASN A 25 2.32 -18.30 12.41
N LYS A 26 1.45 -19.12 13.03
CA LYS A 26 1.75 -19.84 14.28
C LYS A 26 2.87 -20.86 14.12
N GLU A 27 3.12 -21.30 12.89
CA GLU A 27 4.17 -22.24 12.50
C GLU A 27 5.49 -21.54 12.14
N PHE A 28 5.64 -20.25 12.45
CA PHE A 28 6.81 -19.43 12.12
C PHE A 28 7.11 -19.34 10.62
N GLN A 29 6.09 -19.45 9.78
CA GLN A 29 6.22 -19.28 8.33
C GLN A 29 5.85 -17.85 7.94
N LEU A 30 6.73 -17.20 7.19
CA LEU A 30 6.40 -15.95 6.52
C LEU A 30 5.37 -16.21 5.42
N LYS A 31 4.26 -15.47 5.47
CA LYS A 31 3.22 -15.46 4.43
C LYS A 31 3.13 -14.06 3.85
N SER A 32 2.94 -13.99 2.54
CA SER A 32 2.73 -12.75 1.79
C SER A 32 1.42 -12.88 1.03
N TYR A 33 0.55 -11.88 1.20
CA TYR A 33 -0.76 -11.82 0.57
C TYR A 33 -0.85 -10.51 -0.21
N CYS A 34 -1.02 -10.61 -1.53
CA CYS A 34 -1.47 -9.47 -2.32
C CYS A 34 -2.94 -9.26 -1.98
N LEU A 35 -3.25 -8.18 -1.29
CA LEU A 35 -4.62 -7.85 -0.90
C LEU A 35 -5.32 -7.18 -2.08
N GLU A 36 -4.66 -6.18 -2.67
CA GLU A 36 -5.30 -5.34 -3.67
C GLU A 36 -4.30 -4.78 -4.69
N VAL A 37 -4.80 -4.58 -5.90
CA VAL A 37 -4.11 -3.91 -7.00
C VAL A 37 -5.04 -2.81 -7.49
N CYS A 38 -4.73 -1.57 -7.14
CA CYS A 38 -5.57 -0.41 -7.44
C CYS A 38 -4.92 0.39 -8.58
N PRO A 39 -5.58 0.53 -9.75
CA PRO A 39 -5.10 1.41 -10.81
C PRO A 39 -5.20 2.87 -10.38
N PHE A 40 -4.24 3.70 -10.79
CA PHE A 40 -4.40 5.15 -10.64
C PHE A 40 -5.47 5.67 -11.61
N GLU A 41 -6.37 6.51 -11.11
CA GLU A 41 -7.29 7.26 -11.96
C GLU A 41 -6.54 8.45 -12.60
N GLY A 42 -6.20 8.31 -13.88
CA GLY A 42 -5.41 9.30 -14.63
C GLY A 42 -3.91 9.19 -14.41
N ASP A 43 -3.15 10.10 -15.04
CA ASP A 43 -1.68 10.01 -15.14
C ASP A 43 -0.91 10.66 -13.96
N SER A 44 -1.52 10.80 -12.77
CA SER A 44 -0.83 11.46 -11.64
C SER A 44 -0.58 10.54 -10.45
N HIS A 45 0.69 10.15 -10.33
CA HIS A 45 1.34 9.64 -9.12
C HIS A 45 1.51 10.69 -8.02
N SER A 46 0.54 11.59 -7.83
CA SER A 46 0.63 12.61 -6.80
C SER A 46 0.62 11.95 -5.41
N ALA A 47 1.24 12.61 -4.43
CA ALA A 47 1.18 12.16 -3.04
C ALA A 47 -0.28 12.02 -2.55
N GLU A 48 -1.12 12.98 -2.93
CA GLU A 48 -2.56 13.01 -2.62
C GLU A 48 -3.29 11.79 -3.17
N ASN A 49 -3.05 11.40 -4.43
CA ASN A 49 -3.69 10.23 -5.04
C ASN A 49 -3.21 8.92 -4.38
N ILE A 50 -1.91 8.84 -4.08
CA ILE A 50 -1.34 7.69 -3.39
C ILE A 50 -1.96 7.55 -1.99
N ALA A 51 -1.99 8.63 -1.21
CA ALA A 51 -2.57 8.65 0.13
C ALA A 51 -4.06 8.30 0.09
N HIS A 52 -4.82 8.85 -0.87
CA HIS A 52 -6.22 8.55 -1.08
C HIS A 52 -6.44 7.05 -1.35
N ASN A 53 -5.74 6.48 -2.33
CA ASN A 53 -5.87 5.07 -2.67
C ASN A 53 -5.46 4.18 -1.50
N MET A 54 -4.37 4.50 -0.79
CA MET A 54 -3.94 3.78 0.41
C MET A 54 -5.03 3.78 1.49
N HIS A 55 -5.64 4.92 1.75
CA HIS A 55 -6.72 5.06 2.72
C HIS A 55 -7.97 4.26 2.33
N MET A 56 -8.36 4.31 1.06
CA MET A 56 -9.49 3.52 0.56
C MET A 56 -9.23 2.01 0.68
N MET A 57 -8.07 1.52 0.24
CA MET A 57 -7.72 0.10 0.39
C MET A 57 -7.67 -0.33 1.86
N CYS A 58 -7.10 0.50 2.75
CA CYS A 58 -7.05 0.19 4.18
C CYS A 58 -8.45 0.18 4.82
N LEU A 59 -9.36 1.07 4.40
CA LEU A 59 -10.75 1.05 4.85
C LEU A 59 -11.48 -0.20 4.39
N GLU A 60 -11.37 -0.57 3.11
CA GLU A 60 -12.04 -1.73 2.52
C GLU A 60 -11.64 -3.04 3.21
N TRP A 61 -10.34 -3.20 3.48
CA TRP A 61 -9.81 -4.35 4.19
C TRP A 61 -9.95 -4.27 5.72
N GLN A 62 -10.52 -3.17 6.24
CA GLN A 62 -10.64 -2.89 7.67
C GLN A 62 -9.31 -3.02 8.40
N LEU A 63 -8.26 -2.38 7.87
CA LEU A 63 -6.88 -2.48 8.34
C LEU A 63 -6.38 -1.26 9.10
N LEU A 64 -7.10 -0.13 9.08
CA LEU A 64 -6.66 1.14 9.68
C LEU A 64 -6.19 1.01 11.14
N ASP A 65 -6.75 0.08 11.91
CA ASP A 65 -6.44 -0.16 13.32
C ASP A 65 -5.65 -1.48 13.56
N LYS A 66 -5.20 -2.16 12.50
CA LYS A 66 -4.67 -3.53 12.58
C LYS A 66 -3.21 -3.70 12.17
N PHE A 67 -2.61 -2.74 11.46
CA PHE A 67 -1.19 -2.82 11.08
C PHE A 67 -0.27 -2.20 12.14
N VAL A 68 0.91 -2.78 12.31
CA VAL A 68 1.92 -2.32 13.28
C VAL A 68 2.93 -1.37 12.63
N ALA A 69 3.13 -1.50 11.32
CA ALA A 69 4.04 -0.69 10.53
C ALA A 69 3.62 -0.68 9.06
N VAL A 70 3.87 0.45 8.41
CA VAL A 70 3.78 0.60 6.95
C VAL A 70 5.21 0.64 6.40
N VAL A 71 5.48 -0.17 5.38
CA VAL A 71 6.78 -0.23 4.70
C VAL A 71 6.58 0.15 3.25
N THR A 72 7.19 1.26 2.83
CA THR A 72 7.06 1.77 1.47
C THR A 72 8.39 1.81 0.75
N GLU A 73 8.36 1.98 -0.57
CA GLU A 73 9.56 2.40 -1.29
C GLU A 73 9.88 3.89 -1.03
N ASN A 74 11.12 4.29 -1.28
CA ASN A 74 11.60 5.66 -1.05
C ASN A 74 11.39 6.57 -2.28
N ALA A 75 10.24 6.45 -2.93
CA ALA A 75 9.85 7.37 -4.00
C ALA A 75 9.31 8.67 -3.38
N ARG A 76 9.62 9.83 -3.99
CA ARG A 76 9.31 11.15 -3.42
C ARG A 76 7.82 11.33 -3.11
N ASN A 77 6.94 10.87 -3.98
CA ASN A 77 5.50 11.06 -3.83
C ASN A 77 4.91 10.07 -2.82
N ILE A 78 5.45 8.85 -2.73
CA ILE A 78 5.09 7.87 -1.71
C ILE A 78 5.52 8.34 -0.31
N ALA A 79 6.74 8.86 -0.17
CA ALA A 79 7.21 9.41 1.10
C ALA A 79 6.29 10.53 1.62
N LYS A 80 5.91 11.45 0.73
CA LYS A 80 4.93 12.51 1.06
C LYS A 80 3.54 11.96 1.39
N ALA A 81 3.08 10.95 0.65
CA ALA A 81 1.78 10.34 0.91
C ALA A 81 1.70 9.68 2.29
N ILE A 82 2.81 9.10 2.76
CA ILE A 82 2.89 8.53 4.12
C ILE A 82 2.84 9.63 5.18
N ASP A 83 3.52 10.76 4.98
CA ASP A 83 3.43 11.91 5.88
C ASP A 83 2.00 12.50 5.95
N GLU A 84 1.18 12.32 4.91
CA GLU A 84 -0.22 12.76 4.85
C GLU A 84 -1.22 11.72 5.39
N PHE A 85 -0.78 10.46 5.52
CA PHE A 85 -1.60 9.32 5.93
C PHE A 85 -1.56 9.04 7.44
N ASP A 86 -0.45 9.38 8.10
CA ASP A 86 -0.21 9.25 9.56
C ASP A 86 -0.57 10.55 10.32
#